data_AF-A0A7J6WRA8-F1
#
_entry.id   AF-A0A7J6WRA8-F1
#
_cell.length_a   1.000
_cell.length_b   1.000
_cell.length_c   1.000
_cell.angle_alpha   90.00
_cell.angle_beta   90.00
_cell.angle_gamma   90.00
#
_symmetry.space_group_name_H-M   'P 1'
#
loop_
_entity.id
_entity.type
_entity.pdbx_description
1 polymer ?
#
loop_
_entity_poly.entity_id
_entity_poly.type
_entity_poly.pdbx_seq_one_letter_code
_entity_poly.pdbx_strand_id
1 'polypeptide(L)'
;MQLAQKLYEGVKLANEEATGLITYMRTDGLHVSDAAASDIHSLVIERYGKDFASESTRKYFKKVKNAQEAHEAIRPTSIRRLPSMLIGILDEDSLKLYALIWSRTMACQMVPTIIDQ
;
A
#
# COMPACT_ATOMS: atom_id res chain seq x y z
N MET A 1 -5.13 -1.92 -16.38
CA MET A 1 -5.92 -2.54 -15.29
C MET A 1 -5.65 -4.03 -15.10
N GLN A 2 -5.27 -4.81 -16.13
CA GLN A 2 -4.99 -6.26 -16.00
C GLN A 2 -3.95 -6.60 -14.93
N LEU A 3 -2.85 -5.85 -14.83
CA LEU A 3 -1.82 -6.06 -13.81
C LEU A 3 -2.38 -5.91 -12.38
N ALA A 4 -3.17 -4.87 -12.13
CA ALA A 4 -3.80 -4.64 -10.83
C ALA A 4 -4.82 -5.73 -10.49
N GLN A 5 -5.59 -6.21 -11.48
CA GLN A 5 -6.50 -7.33 -11.31
C GLN A 5 -5.74 -8.59 -10.86
N LYS A 6 -4.63 -8.92 -11.53
CA LYS A 6 -3.77 -10.06 -11.16
C LYS A 6 -3.23 -9.94 -9.74
N LEU A 7 -2.76 -8.75 -9.35
CA LEU A 7 -2.27 -8.50 -8.00
C LEU A 7 -3.38 -8.61 -6.94
N TYR A 8 -4.63 -8.27 -7.28
CA TYR A 8 -5.79 -8.38 -6.39
C TYR A 8 -6.27 -9.83 -6.24
N GLU A 9 -6.48 -10.55 -7.35
CA GLU A 9 -6.89 -11.96 -7.37
C GLU A 9 -5.85 -12.86 -6.70
N GLY A 10 -4.58 -12.45 -6.80
CA GLY A 10 -3.48 -13.03 -6.06
C GLY A 10 -2.52 -13.82 -6.93
N VAL A 11 -1.36 -14.10 -6.35
CA VAL A 11 -0.32 -14.93 -6.95
C VAL A 11 0.01 -16.08 -6.02
N LYS A 12 0.38 -17.23 -6.58
CA LYS A 12 0.86 -18.36 -5.79
C LYS A 12 2.16 -17.97 -5.11
N LEU A 13 2.11 -17.81 -3.80
CA LEU A 13 3.30 -17.70 -2.97
C LEU A 13 3.75 -19.12 -2.58
N ALA A 14 4.93 -19.25 -1.97
CA ALA A 14 5.54 -20.54 -1.66
C ALA A 14 4.66 -21.50 -0.81
N ASN A 15 3.60 -20.98 -0.18
CA ASN A 15 2.60 -21.70 0.61
C ASN A 15 1.39 -22.24 -0.21
N GLU A 16 1.54 -22.41 -1.54
CA GLU A 16 0.57 -22.97 -2.50
C GLU A 16 -0.78 -22.24 -2.67
N GLU A 17 -1.22 -21.46 -1.68
CA GLU A 17 -2.45 -20.66 -1.75
C GLU A 17 -2.22 -19.32 -2.47
N ALA A 18 -3.10 -19.01 -3.43
CA ALA A 18 -3.07 -17.73 -4.12
C ALA A 18 -3.38 -16.60 -3.13
N THR A 19 -2.43 -15.67 -2.96
CA THR A 19 -2.57 -14.56 -2.01
C THR A 19 -2.73 -13.24 -2.74
N GLY A 20 -3.85 -12.55 -2.49
CA GLY A 20 -4.06 -11.17 -2.93
C GLY A 20 -3.00 -10.23 -2.37
N LEU A 21 -2.28 -9.53 -3.25
CA LEU A 21 -1.17 -8.66 -2.90
C LEU A 21 -1.60 -7.23 -2.61
N ILE A 22 -2.68 -6.76 -3.22
CA ILE A 22 -3.24 -5.42 -3.05
C ILE A 22 -4.73 -5.46 -2.73
N THR A 23 -5.25 -4.38 -2.16
CA THR A 23 -6.70 -4.15 -2.02
C THR A 23 -7.38 -3.95 -3.39
N TYR A 24 -8.71 -3.94 -3.41
CA TYR A 24 -9.49 -3.83 -4.64
C TYR A 24 -9.15 -2.56 -5.44
N MET A 25 -8.83 -2.73 -6.72
CA MET A 25 -8.23 -1.68 -7.56
C MET A 25 -9.24 -0.71 -8.21
N ARG A 26 -10.55 -0.93 -8.05
CA ARG A 26 -11.59 -0.02 -8.53
C ARG A 26 -12.20 0.70 -7.33
N THR A 27 -11.56 1.79 -6.95
CA THR A 27 -11.92 2.60 -5.78
C THR A 27 -11.62 4.07 -6.10
N ASP A 28 -12.47 4.97 -5.64
CA ASP A 28 -12.21 6.40 -5.57
C ASP A 28 -11.87 6.86 -4.12
N GLY A 29 -11.84 5.90 -3.19
CA GLY A 29 -11.47 6.07 -1.80
C GLY A 29 -9.96 6.26 -1.62
N LEU A 30 -9.61 7.17 -0.71
CA LEU A 30 -8.23 7.40 -0.25
C LEU A 30 -8.02 6.96 1.20
N HIS A 31 -9.09 6.48 1.84
CA HIS A 31 -9.04 6.06 3.23
C HIS A 31 -8.21 4.79 3.36
N VAL A 32 -7.40 4.72 4.40
CA VAL A 32 -6.73 3.51 4.87
C VAL A 32 -7.33 3.17 6.23
N SER A 33 -7.56 1.89 6.51
CA SER A 33 -8.06 1.41 7.80
C SER A 33 -7.06 1.73 8.91
N ASP A 34 -7.56 1.96 10.12
CA ASP A 34 -6.71 2.34 11.26
C ASP A 34 -5.64 1.28 11.56
N ALA A 35 -5.98 -0.01 11.41
CA ALA A 35 -5.04 -1.12 11.56
C ALA A 35 -3.91 -1.05 10.52
N ALA A 36 -4.25 -0.92 9.23
CA ALA A 36 -3.24 -0.84 8.18
C ALA A 36 -2.38 0.43 8.33
N ALA A 37 -2.98 1.56 8.70
CA ALA A 37 -2.25 2.80 8.91
C ALA A 37 -1.26 2.71 10.08
N SER A 38 -1.62 2.02 11.16
CA SER A 38 -0.72 1.68 12.27
C SER A 38 0.43 0.77 11.84
N ASP A 39 0.15 -0.24 11.02
CA ASP A 39 1.18 -1.15 10.50
C ASP A 39 2.17 -0.44 9.57
N ILE A 40 1.67 0.43 8.68
CA ILE A 40 2.50 1.24 7.80
C ILE A 40 3.39 2.18 8.63
N HIS A 41 2.81 2.89 9.59
CA HIS A 41 3.55 3.81 10.47
C HIS A 41 4.66 3.07 11.24
N SER A 42 4.34 1.90 11.79
CA SER A 42 5.31 1.04 12.48
C SER A 42 6.47 0.63 11.56
N LEU A 43 6.17 0.25 10.32
CA LEU A 43 7.20 -0.12 9.35
C LEU A 43 8.04 1.09 8.89
N VAL A 44 7.46 2.28 8.80
CA VAL A 44 8.22 3.51 8.52
C VAL A 44 9.26 3.75 9.61
N ILE A 45 8.85 3.66 10.89
CA ILE A 45 9.78 3.79 12.03
C ILE A 45 10.88 2.74 11.96
N GLU A 46 10.52 1.48 11.73
CA GLU A 46 11.47 0.36 11.67
C GLU A 46 12.52 0.54 10.56
N ARG A 47 12.12 1.05 9.40
CA ARG A 47 12.98 1.13 8.21
C ARG A 47 13.76 2.43 8.08
N TYR A 48 13.15 3.54 8.50
CA TYR A 48 13.70 4.88 8.26
C TYR A 48 13.98 5.64 9.55
N GLY A 49 13.47 5.18 10.70
CA GLY A 49 13.61 5.86 11.98
C GLY A 49 12.42 6.75 12.31
N LYS A 50 12.32 7.13 13.59
CA LYS A 50 11.18 7.90 14.13
C LYS A 50 11.03 9.27 13.47
N ASP A 51 12.13 9.91 13.09
CA ASP A 51 12.14 11.24 12.48
C ASP A 51 11.51 11.27 11.08
N PHE A 52 11.37 10.11 10.43
CA PHE A 52 10.74 9.98 9.11
C PHE A 52 9.26 9.57 9.19
N ALA A 53 8.76 9.19 10.36
CA ALA A 53 7.37 8.86 10.59
C ALA A 53 6.59 10.11 11.03
N SER A 54 5.37 10.29 10.54
CA SER A 54 4.53 11.39 11.03
C SER A 54 4.22 11.23 12.53
N GLU A 55 4.14 12.34 13.28
CA GLU A 55 3.87 12.31 14.73
C GLU A 55 2.55 11.58 15.08
N SER A 56 1.58 11.63 14.17
CA SER A 56 0.33 10.89 14.24
C SER A 56 0.02 10.22 12.91
N THR A 57 -0.78 9.16 12.97
CA THR A 57 -1.27 8.45 11.78
C THR A 57 -2.09 9.40 10.91
N ARG A 58 -1.63 9.63 9.68
CA ARG A 58 -2.29 10.51 8.73
C ARG A 58 -3.56 9.85 8.20
N LYS A 59 -4.67 10.57 8.27
CA LYS A 59 -5.94 10.14 7.69
C LYS A 59 -6.26 10.92 6.43
N TYR A 60 -6.56 10.19 5.36
CA TYR A 60 -6.92 10.76 4.07
C TYR A 60 -8.37 10.39 3.76
N PHE A 61 -9.24 11.37 3.71
CA PHE A 61 -10.64 11.18 3.36
C PHE A 61 -11.01 12.05 2.18
N LYS A 62 -11.79 11.49 1.26
CA LYS A 62 -12.46 12.22 0.19
C LYS A 62 -13.95 11.94 0.32
N LYS A 63 -14.78 12.97 0.08
CA LYS A 63 -16.23 12.80 0.05
C LYS A 63 -16.59 11.94 -1.17
N VAL A 64 -16.81 10.66 -0.93
CA VAL A 64 -17.26 9.68 -1.93
C VAL A 64 -18.72 9.98 -2.28
N LYS A 65 -19.04 10.02 -3.57
CA LYS A 65 -20.41 10.32 -4.04
C LYS A 65 -21.39 9.16 -3.76
N ASN A 66 -20.88 7.94 -3.62
CA ASN A 66 -21.68 6.73 -3.45
C ASN A 66 -21.18 5.94 -2.23
N ALA A 67 -22.07 5.64 -1.28
CA ALA A 67 -21.70 4.91 -0.05
C ALA A 67 -21.28 3.46 -0.33
N GLN A 68 -21.72 2.87 -1.44
CA GLN A 68 -21.31 1.54 -1.89
C GLN A 68 -19.86 1.50 -2.45
N GLU A 69 -19.28 2.66 -2.79
CA GLU A 69 -17.91 2.79 -3.31
C GLU A 69 -16.95 3.33 -2.24
N ALA A 70 -17.33 3.34 -0.97
CA ALA A 70 -16.48 3.70 0.17
C ALA A 70 -15.42 2.61 0.47
N HIS A 71 -14.82 2.06 -0.58
CA HIS A 71 -13.73 1.10 -0.48
C HIS A 71 -12.46 1.80 -0.01
N GLU A 72 -11.59 1.01 0.61
CA GLU A 72 -10.27 1.45 1.03
C GLU A 72 -9.43 1.88 -0.19
N ALA A 73 -8.39 2.67 0.06
CA ALA A 73 -7.37 3.01 -0.93
C ALA A 73 -6.70 1.75 -1.49
N ILE A 74 -6.15 1.86 -2.70
CA ILE A 74 -5.29 0.83 -3.28
C ILE A 74 -3.97 0.81 -2.51
N ARG A 75 -3.73 -0.28 -1.77
CA ARG A 75 -2.53 -0.49 -0.96
C ARG A 75 -2.16 -1.97 -0.89
N PRO A 76 -0.94 -2.33 -0.45
CA PRO A 76 -0.64 -3.72 -0.14
C PRO A 76 -1.57 -4.29 0.93
N THR A 77 -1.99 -5.55 0.77
CA THR A 77 -2.74 -6.27 1.81
C THR A 77 -1.93 -6.45 3.08
N SER A 78 -0.62 -6.65 2.94
CA SER A 78 0.38 -6.59 4.01
C SER A 78 1.52 -5.68 3.59
N ILE A 79 1.77 -4.61 4.36
CA ILE A 79 2.86 -3.66 4.07
C ILE A 79 4.25 -4.27 4.31
N ARG A 80 4.35 -5.31 5.15
CA ARG A 80 5.60 -6.01 5.44
C ARG A 80 6.06 -6.93 4.31
N ARG A 81 5.20 -7.20 3.32
CA ARG A 81 5.59 -7.86 2.07
C ARG A 81 6.36 -6.85 1.22
N LEU A 82 7.68 -6.85 1.35
CA LEU A 82 8.52 -5.92 0.62
C LEU A 82 8.56 -6.29 -0.87
N PRO A 83 8.68 -5.31 -1.79
CA PRO A 83 8.85 -5.60 -3.21
C PRO A 83 10.03 -6.54 -3.49
N SER A 84 11.11 -6.47 -2.71
CA SER A 84 12.27 -7.35 -2.83
C SER A 84 11.94 -8.83 -2.59
N MET A 85 10.92 -9.14 -1.79
CA MET A 85 10.48 -10.53 -1.53
C MET A 85 9.71 -11.14 -2.70
N LEU A 86 9.31 -10.33 -3.69
CA LEU A 86 8.49 -10.73 -4.82
C LEU A 86 9.27 -10.84 -6.13
N ILE A 87 10.58 -10.58 -6.09
CA ILE A 87 11.49 -10.78 -7.22
C ILE A 87 11.51 -12.26 -7.58
N GLY A 88 11.30 -12.59 -8.86
CA GLY A 88 11.24 -13.97 -9.35
C GLY A 88 9.90 -14.68 -9.09
N ILE A 89 9.01 -14.08 -8.28
CA ILE A 89 7.63 -14.55 -8.08
C ILE A 89 6.68 -13.83 -9.04
N LEU A 90 6.84 -12.50 -9.14
CA LEU A 90 6.10 -11.66 -10.06
C LEU A 90 6.86 -11.50 -11.38
N ASP A 91 6.12 -11.38 -12.48
CA ASP A 91 6.67 -10.80 -13.70
C ASP A 91 7.07 -9.34 -13.49
N GLU A 92 7.94 -8.84 -14.36
CA GLU A 92 8.58 -7.53 -14.21
C GLU A 92 7.57 -6.38 -14.09
N ASP A 93 6.52 -6.39 -14.89
CA ASP A 93 5.50 -5.34 -14.88
C ASP A 93 4.63 -5.38 -13.62
N SER A 94 4.23 -6.56 -13.18
CA SER A 94 3.51 -6.74 -11.92
C SER A 94 4.35 -6.31 -10.71
N LEU A 95 5.66 -6.61 -10.73
CA LEU A 95 6.59 -6.18 -9.69
C LEU A 95 6.73 -4.66 -9.66
N LYS A 96 6.90 -4.01 -10.81
CA LYS A 96 6.97 -2.54 -10.92
C LYS A 96 5.70 -1.89 -10.39
N LEU A 97 4.53 -2.41 -10.75
CA LEU A 97 3.25 -1.88 -10.26
C LEU A 97 3.10 -2.08 -8.74
N TYR A 98 3.44 -3.26 -8.24
CA TYR A 98 3.41 -3.52 -6.80
C TYR A 98 4.35 -2.59 -6.04
N ALA A 99 5.58 -2.41 -6.53
CA ALA A 99 6.56 -1.51 -5.94
C ALA A 99 6.07 -0.07 -5.90
N LEU A 100 5.43 0.42 -6.97
CA LEU A 100 4.83 1.75 -7.02
C LEU A 100 3.73 1.92 -5.96
N ILE A 101 2.81 0.95 -5.85
CA ILE A 101 1.73 0.96 -4.85
C ILE A 101 2.31 0.92 -3.43
N TRP A 102 3.33 0.08 -3.20
CA TRP A 102 4.01 -0.06 -1.92
C TRP A 102 4.69 1.24 -1.50
N SER A 103 5.48 1.85 -2.39
CA SER A 103 6.16 3.12 -2.13
C SER A 103 5.18 4.26 -1.86
N ARG A 104 4.07 4.33 -2.62
CA ARG A 104 3.01 5.32 -2.39
C ARG A 104 2.34 5.15 -1.03
N THR A 105 2.13 3.90 -0.60
CA THR A 105 1.53 3.58 0.69
C THR A 105 2.47 3.92 1.84
N MET A 106 3.76 3.61 1.74
CA MET A 106 4.75 4.01 2.75
C MET A 106 4.84 5.53 2.88
N ALA A 107 4.98 6.22 1.75
CA ALA A 107 5.16 7.68 1.72
C ALA A 107 3.97 8.45 2.31
N CYS A 108 2.75 7.90 2.29
CA CYS A 108 1.58 8.60 2.83
C CYS A 108 1.59 8.74 4.35
N GLN A 109 2.39 7.94 5.07
CA GLN A 109 2.58 8.03 6.53
C GLN A 109 3.93 8.64 6.92
N MET A 110 4.70 9.16 5.96
CA MET A 110 5.98 9.81 6.23
C MET A 110 5.79 11.33 6.47
N VAL A 111 6.78 11.95 7.10
CA VAL A 111 6.87 13.40 7.25
C VAL A 111 6.99 14.09 5.89
N PRO A 112 6.47 15.33 5.74
CA PRO A 112 6.66 16.10 4.52
C PRO A 112 8.12 16.55 4.45
N THR A 113 8.66 16.61 3.23
CA THR A 113 9.96 17.24 3.01
C THR A 113 9.89 18.73 3.33
N ILE A 114 10.90 19.22 4.05
CA ILE A 114 11.14 20.65 4.25
C ILE A 114 12.14 21.07 3.17
N ILE A 115 11.79 22.07 2.37
CA ILE A 115 12.64 22.66 1.33
C ILE A 115 12.70 24.16 1.61
N ASP A 116 13.90 24.68 1.86
CA ASP A 116 14.12 26.13 1.89
C ASP A 116 14.08 26.64 0.45
N GLN A 117 13.19 27.60 0.18
CA GLN A 117 13.04 28.28 -1.12
C GLN A 117 13.85 29.56 -1.17
#